data_AF-A0A968GHN6-F1
#
_entry.id   AF-A0A968GHN6-F1
#
_cell.length_a   1.000
_cell.length_b   1.000
_cell.length_c   1.000
_cell.angle_alpha   90.00
_cell.angle_beta   90.00
_cell.angle_gamma   90.00
#
_symmetry.space_group_name_H-M   'P 1'
#
loop_
_entity.id
_entity.type
_entity.pdbx_description
1 polymer ?
#
loop_
_entity_poly.entity_id
_entity_poly.type
_entity_poly.pdbx_seq_one_letter_code
_entity_poly.pdbx_strand_id
1 'polypeptide(L)'
;MNTFWIPAMPKQTVVEPAHTAFGSLSLPSRAELRAGRNQPAAERRLHLPHFVETFRWENLRPHLPLQLPTPGEAPRWYGRVCRSYYRWLGIDDLAASADVLRLDEFDLALRLFDFSAWRPYLAQRFRSQLGPPPFDPLSLGLGMFLAHYQAWDWERLVGELNSPTRGQEYCRRLGFDPADLPVASTFRMALARTQLDWFTACQDSLAQGLMTYQLIPTHSTFPGDPQPQGVSLSTDCQLIASRSHLQCSHQVPACSQPAAQRACLAREAGREGCACDTPACYEHCRFATWRDPQAAYVYYSGSNQPGRTNPNASKKNKEPSLPRGKHHFGYKSKAFNIIDDRLFLVWPLTGPCTPANRNDHLLTIPGLEALRKRFPTLQIGEFLGDAGEGHEEILRFVHEDLQALRTIRLRHADGDEQPLTCLARGYDQNGIPLCPHGYR
;
A
#
# COMPACT_ATOMS: atom_id res chain seq x y z
N MET A 1 34.43 -17.54 5.54
CA MET A 1 33.28 -16.69 5.90
C MET A 1 33.78 -15.27 6.06
N ASN A 2 33.45 -14.40 5.10
CA ASN A 2 33.78 -12.99 5.20
C ASN A 2 32.90 -12.33 6.26
N THR A 3 33.47 -11.41 7.03
CA THR A 3 32.70 -10.62 8.00
C THR A 3 32.98 -9.13 7.78
N PHE A 4 31.96 -8.33 8.03
CA PHE A 4 31.96 -6.90 7.77
C PHE A 4 31.61 -6.15 9.05
N TRP A 5 32.42 -5.15 9.41
CA TRP A 5 32.03 -4.18 10.42
C TRP A 5 31.04 -3.20 9.81
N ILE A 6 29.80 -3.20 10.29
CA ILE A 6 28.79 -2.24 9.88
C ILE A 6 28.72 -1.14 10.95
N PRO A 7 29.04 0.12 10.61
CA PRO A 7 29.09 1.21 11.59
C PRO A 7 27.70 1.55 12.14
N ALA A 8 27.68 2.26 13.27
CA ALA A 8 26.46 2.93 13.72
C ALA A 8 25.99 3.92 12.64
N MET A 9 24.67 4.09 12.50
CA MET A 9 24.08 4.96 11.49
C MET A 9 23.47 6.18 12.18
N PRO A 10 23.88 7.40 11.82
CA PRO A 10 23.20 8.59 12.31
C PRO A 10 21.78 8.67 11.73
N LYS A 11 20.87 9.32 12.46
CA LYS A 11 19.53 9.62 11.97
C LYS A 11 19.66 10.59 10.79
N GLN A 12 19.20 10.19 9.60
CA GLN A 12 19.04 11.09 8.46
C GLN A 12 17.68 11.78 8.57
N THR A 13 17.63 12.98 9.14
CA THR A 13 16.38 13.72 9.36
C THR A 13 15.92 14.52 8.15
N VAL A 14 16.85 14.90 7.28
CA VAL A 14 16.57 15.76 6.12
C VAL A 14 17.31 15.19 4.93
N VAL A 15 16.57 14.96 3.84
CA VAL A 15 17.14 14.79 2.52
C VAL A 15 17.13 16.19 1.93
N GLU A 16 18.29 16.83 1.77
CA GLU A 16 18.35 18.11 1.07
C GLU A 16 18.19 17.84 -0.43
N PRO A 17 17.09 18.29 -1.07
CA PRO A 17 16.95 18.09 -2.50
C PRO A 17 17.91 19.03 -3.21
N ALA A 18 19.04 18.51 -3.70
CA ALA A 18 19.76 19.18 -4.79
C ALA A 18 18.78 19.29 -5.96
N HIS A 19 18.44 20.52 -6.37
CA HIS A 19 17.54 20.89 -7.48
C HIS A 19 16.89 19.70 -8.20
N THR A 20 15.65 19.37 -7.84
CA THR A 20 15.01 18.16 -8.37
C THR A 20 14.51 18.42 -9.78
N ALA A 21 14.90 17.58 -10.73
CA ALA A 21 14.39 17.65 -12.11
C ALA A 21 12.85 17.53 -12.16
N PHE A 22 12.25 16.88 -11.16
CA PHE A 22 10.81 16.58 -11.10
C PHE A 22 9.93 17.77 -10.70
N GLY A 23 10.49 18.81 -10.07
CA GLY A 23 9.75 20.04 -9.78
C GLY A 23 9.31 20.80 -11.03
N SER A 24 9.92 20.50 -12.18
CA SER A 24 9.61 21.11 -13.48
C SER A 24 8.52 20.37 -14.29
N LEU A 25 7.91 19.32 -13.72
CA LEU A 25 6.85 18.57 -14.41
C LEU A 25 5.67 19.48 -14.75
N SER A 26 5.37 19.58 -16.04
CA SER A 26 4.31 20.43 -16.57
C SER A 26 2.93 19.89 -16.20
N LEU A 27 2.00 20.80 -15.92
CA LEU A 27 0.59 20.48 -15.69
C LEU A 27 -0.17 20.48 -17.02
N PRO A 28 -0.96 19.44 -17.33
CA PRO A 28 -1.86 19.47 -18.49
C PRO A 28 -2.97 20.49 -18.25
N SER A 29 -3.39 21.20 -19.30
CA SER A 29 -4.61 22.00 -19.27
C SER A 29 -5.87 21.14 -19.14
N ARG A 30 -6.98 21.75 -18.70
CA ARG A 30 -8.30 21.07 -18.66
C ARG A 30 -8.72 20.52 -20.02
N ALA A 31 -8.38 21.23 -21.10
CA ALA A 31 -8.68 20.80 -22.47
C ALA A 31 -7.89 19.52 -22.83
N GLU A 32 -6.60 19.48 -22.49
CA GLU A 32 -5.75 18.29 -22.70
C GLU A 32 -6.19 17.11 -21.85
N LEU A 33 -6.55 17.34 -20.58
CA LEU A 33 -7.16 16.30 -19.72
C LEU A 33 -8.40 15.68 -20.35
N ARG A 34 -9.28 16.52 -20.92
CA ARG A 34 -10.52 16.08 -21.56
C ARG A 34 -10.25 15.34 -22.87
N ALA A 35 -9.34 15.84 -23.70
CA ALA A 35 -8.98 15.24 -24.99
C ALA A 35 -8.35 13.85 -24.82
N GLY A 36 -7.47 13.69 -23.82
CA GLY A 36 -6.78 12.43 -23.54
C GLY A 36 -7.57 11.41 -22.70
N ARG A 37 -8.84 11.67 -22.34
CA ARG A 37 -9.59 10.84 -21.37
C ARG A 37 -9.65 9.36 -21.73
N ASN A 38 -9.70 9.04 -23.02
CA ASN A 38 -9.81 7.66 -23.51
C ASN A 38 -8.44 7.03 -23.86
N GLN A 39 -7.34 7.76 -23.69
CA GLN A 39 -5.99 7.26 -23.93
C GLN A 39 -5.43 6.59 -22.68
N PRO A 40 -4.64 5.51 -22.82
CA PRO A 40 -3.85 4.95 -21.74
C PRO A 40 -2.94 6.00 -21.08
N ALA A 41 -2.75 5.89 -19.76
CA ALA A 41 -1.91 6.83 -19.01
C ALA A 41 -0.49 6.99 -19.59
N ALA A 42 0.12 5.90 -20.07
CA ALA A 42 1.44 5.93 -20.68
C ALA A 42 1.50 6.81 -21.95
N GLU A 43 0.47 6.75 -22.81
CA GLU A 43 0.39 7.59 -24.02
C GLU A 43 0.17 9.06 -23.64
N ARG A 44 -0.70 9.32 -22.66
CA ARG A 44 -0.96 10.69 -22.18
C ARG A 44 0.31 11.39 -21.68
N ARG A 45 1.19 10.66 -20.98
CA ARG A 45 2.48 11.21 -20.50
C ARG A 45 3.38 11.69 -21.64
N LEU A 46 3.32 11.06 -22.81
CA LEU A 46 4.13 11.48 -23.98
C LEU A 46 3.68 12.83 -24.56
N HIS A 47 2.47 13.28 -24.26
CA HIS A 47 1.97 14.60 -24.64
C HIS A 47 2.45 15.71 -23.71
N LEU A 48 3.00 15.37 -22.53
CA LEU A 48 3.48 16.36 -21.59
C LEU A 48 4.86 16.88 -22.01
N PRO A 49 5.04 18.21 -22.05
CA PRO A 49 6.34 18.81 -22.34
C PRO A 49 7.42 18.26 -21.43
N HIS A 50 8.57 17.93 -22.01
CA HIS A 50 9.77 17.44 -21.33
C HIS A 50 9.62 16.13 -20.53
N PHE A 51 8.46 15.46 -20.50
CA PHE A 51 8.28 14.24 -19.70
C PHE A 51 9.36 13.18 -19.99
N VAL A 52 9.58 12.84 -21.26
CA VAL A 52 10.61 11.85 -21.64
C VAL A 52 12.00 12.33 -21.24
N GLU A 53 12.28 13.62 -21.37
CA GLU A 53 13.56 14.21 -21.00
C GLU A 53 13.78 14.14 -19.48
N THR A 54 12.79 14.50 -18.67
CA THR A 54 12.87 14.42 -17.20
C THR A 54 13.19 13.00 -16.70
N PHE A 55 12.63 11.97 -17.34
CA PHE A 55 12.80 10.57 -16.92
C PHE A 55 13.85 9.80 -17.72
N ARG A 56 14.60 10.45 -18.61
CA ARG A 56 15.76 9.83 -19.27
C ARG A 56 16.81 9.47 -18.22
N TRP A 57 17.39 8.29 -18.37
CA TRP A 57 18.39 7.80 -17.42
C TRP A 57 19.52 8.81 -17.22
N GLU A 58 20.01 9.38 -18.32
CA GLU A 58 21.12 10.34 -18.35
C GLU A 58 20.84 11.58 -17.47
N ASN A 59 19.56 11.99 -17.39
CA ASN A 59 19.12 13.12 -16.57
C ASN A 59 18.82 12.72 -15.13
N LEU A 60 18.50 11.44 -14.87
CA LEU A 60 18.30 10.91 -13.52
C LEU A 60 19.63 10.66 -12.79
N ARG A 61 20.67 10.17 -13.49
CA ARG A 61 21.96 9.76 -12.91
C ARG A 61 22.57 10.77 -11.93
N PRO A 62 22.61 12.09 -12.20
CA PRO A 62 23.21 13.07 -11.28
C PRO A 62 22.49 13.20 -9.94
N HIS A 63 21.24 12.73 -9.84
CA HIS A 63 20.43 12.79 -8.63
C HIS A 63 20.47 11.49 -7.82
N LEU A 64 21.20 10.46 -8.28
CA LEU A 64 21.25 9.15 -7.64
C LEU A 64 22.45 9.02 -6.68
N PRO A 65 22.30 8.24 -5.59
CA PRO A 65 21.07 7.57 -5.18
C PRO A 65 20.06 8.54 -4.57
N LEU A 66 18.77 8.28 -4.81
CA LEU A 66 17.69 8.91 -4.07
C LEU A 66 17.78 8.46 -2.61
N GLN A 67 18.05 9.42 -1.73
CA GLN A 67 18.18 9.20 -0.30
C GLN A 67 16.80 9.15 0.33
N LEU A 68 16.63 8.26 1.30
CA LEU A 68 15.41 8.15 2.07
C LEU A 68 15.62 8.80 3.44
N PRO A 69 14.66 9.61 3.93
CA PRO A 69 14.71 10.05 5.32
C PRO A 69 14.66 8.83 6.24
N THR A 70 15.32 8.91 7.38
CA THR A 70 15.13 7.92 8.44
C THR A 70 13.68 8.04 8.93
N PRO A 71 12.88 6.96 8.83
CA PRO A 71 11.50 7.03 9.28
C PRO A 71 11.41 7.48 10.75
N GLY A 72 10.33 8.20 11.09
CA GLY A 72 9.93 8.57 12.46
C GLY A 72 11.04 8.67 13.51
N GLU A 73 10.90 7.87 14.58
CA GLU A 73 11.94 7.66 15.60
C GLU A 73 12.56 6.28 15.42
N ALA A 74 13.65 6.21 14.65
CA ALA A 74 14.35 4.96 14.43
C ALA A 74 14.85 4.34 15.75
N PRO A 75 14.65 3.03 15.95
CA PRO A 75 15.34 2.30 17.00
C PRO A 75 16.86 2.49 16.90
N ARG A 76 17.57 2.52 18.03
CA ARG A 76 19.03 2.66 18.01
C ARG A 76 19.69 1.48 17.29
N TRP A 77 20.58 1.80 16.34
CA TRP A 77 21.51 0.83 15.73
C TRP A 77 22.91 1.03 16.29
N TYR A 78 23.36 0.04 17.06
CA TYR A 78 24.75 -0.06 17.48
C TYR A 78 25.50 -0.82 16.39
N GLY A 79 26.60 -0.22 15.89
CA GLY A 79 27.44 -0.88 14.89
C GLY A 79 27.88 -2.26 15.36
N ARG A 80 27.94 -3.22 14.43
CA ARG A 80 28.23 -4.62 14.75
C ARG A 80 28.84 -5.34 13.55
N VAL A 81 29.48 -6.47 13.84
CA VAL A 81 29.99 -7.38 12.82
C VAL A 81 28.84 -8.19 12.23
N CYS A 82 28.79 -8.28 10.90
CA CYS A 82 27.82 -9.07 10.14
C CYS A 82 28.47 -9.93 9.05
N ARG A 83 27.80 -10.99 8.61
CA ARG A 83 28.24 -11.89 7.52
C ARG A 83 27.91 -11.38 6.11
N SER A 84 26.98 -10.45 6.02
CA SER A 84 26.65 -9.71 4.80
C SER A 84 26.72 -8.23 5.10
N TYR A 85 26.77 -7.41 4.06
CA TYR A 85 26.68 -5.96 4.19
C TYR A 85 26.08 -5.35 2.92
N TYR A 86 24.81 -4.93 3.01
CA TYR A 86 24.21 -4.17 1.93
C TYR A 86 24.90 -2.81 1.77
N ARG A 87 25.35 -2.53 0.55
CA ARG A 87 25.81 -1.21 0.11
C ARG A 87 25.16 -0.92 -1.22
N TRP A 88 24.69 0.30 -1.40
CA TRP A 88 24.24 0.75 -2.70
C TRP A 88 25.41 0.65 -3.71
N LEU A 89 25.17 -0.01 -4.85
CA LEU A 89 26.24 -0.47 -5.75
C LEU A 89 26.69 0.53 -6.81
N GLY A 90 26.21 1.78 -6.77
CA GLY A 90 26.51 2.72 -7.85
C GLY A 90 25.70 2.46 -9.11
N ILE A 91 25.97 3.29 -10.11
CA ILE A 91 25.35 3.27 -11.44
C ILE A 91 26.40 3.28 -12.56
N ASP A 92 27.67 3.03 -12.23
CA ASP A 92 28.77 3.11 -13.18
C ASP A 92 28.64 2.05 -14.30
N ASP A 93 27.98 0.92 -14.00
CA ASP A 93 27.66 -0.15 -14.93
C ASP A 93 26.41 0.13 -15.80
N LEU A 94 25.71 1.24 -15.56
CA LEU A 94 24.51 1.67 -16.28
C LEU A 94 24.81 2.98 -17.00
N ALA A 95 25.49 2.92 -18.14
CA ALA A 95 25.96 4.11 -18.84
C ALA A 95 24.83 4.81 -19.60
N ALA A 96 23.92 4.04 -20.21
CA ALA A 96 22.85 4.55 -21.07
C ALA A 96 21.47 4.00 -20.68
N SER A 97 20.42 4.68 -21.13
CA SER A 97 19.03 4.25 -20.95
C SER A 97 18.77 2.78 -21.40
N ALA A 98 19.50 2.28 -22.40
CA ALA A 98 19.38 0.91 -22.88
C ALA A 98 19.82 -0.15 -21.85
N ASP A 99 20.75 0.20 -20.94
CA ASP A 99 21.23 -0.71 -19.89
C ASP A 99 20.15 -0.91 -18.81
N VAL A 100 19.37 0.14 -18.54
CA VAL A 100 18.27 0.13 -17.57
C VAL A 100 17.13 -0.80 -18.00
N LEU A 101 16.86 -0.89 -19.31
CA LEU A 101 15.80 -1.74 -19.87
C LEU A 101 16.02 -3.25 -19.62
N ARG A 102 17.23 -3.64 -19.18
CA ARG A 102 17.55 -5.03 -18.82
C ARG A 102 17.24 -5.36 -17.36
N LEU A 103 16.94 -4.35 -16.55
CA LEU A 103 16.64 -4.53 -15.12
C LEU A 103 15.16 -4.84 -14.93
N ASP A 104 14.85 -5.73 -13.98
CA ASP A 104 13.50 -5.82 -13.44
C ASP A 104 13.20 -4.62 -12.51
N GLU A 105 11.93 -4.43 -12.12
CA GLU A 105 11.53 -3.24 -11.34
C GLU A 105 12.16 -3.23 -9.94
N PHE A 106 12.39 -4.43 -9.36
CA PHE A 106 13.03 -4.55 -8.06
C PHE A 106 14.50 -4.14 -8.13
N ASP A 107 15.19 -4.61 -9.16
CA ASP A 107 16.56 -4.24 -9.47
C ASP A 107 16.70 -2.75 -9.76
N LEU A 108 15.78 -2.19 -10.54
CA LEU A 108 15.71 -0.75 -10.79
C LEU A 108 15.54 0.03 -9.48
N ALA A 109 14.67 -0.42 -8.57
CA ALA A 109 14.49 0.22 -7.27
C ALA A 109 15.79 0.21 -6.44
N LEU A 110 16.56 -0.88 -6.44
CA LEU A 110 17.87 -0.94 -5.75
C LEU A 110 18.93 -0.02 -6.38
N ARG A 111 18.77 0.35 -7.65
CA ARG A 111 19.65 1.34 -8.32
C ARG A 111 19.21 2.77 -8.06
N LEU A 112 17.91 3.01 -7.96
CA LEU A 112 17.35 4.33 -7.72
C LEU A 112 17.52 4.78 -6.25
N PHE A 113 17.36 3.87 -5.28
CA PHE A 113 17.30 4.23 -3.86
C PHE A 113 18.44 3.61 -3.04
N ASP A 114 18.97 4.40 -2.10
CA ASP A 114 19.79 3.86 -1.01
C ASP A 114 18.90 3.55 0.21
N PHE A 115 18.63 2.26 0.41
CA PHE A 115 17.82 1.76 1.53
C PHE A 115 18.58 1.69 2.86
N SER A 116 19.82 2.18 2.95
CA SER A 116 20.63 2.12 4.17
C SER A 116 19.91 2.68 5.40
N ALA A 117 19.08 3.72 5.23
CA ALA A 117 18.27 4.33 6.29
C ALA A 117 17.29 3.35 6.99
N TRP A 118 16.93 2.24 6.35
CA TRP A 118 16.01 1.24 6.91
C TRP A 118 16.70 0.23 7.84
N ARG A 119 18.03 0.16 7.82
CA ARG A 119 18.79 -0.82 8.61
C ARG A 119 18.41 -0.84 10.10
N PRO A 120 18.26 0.30 10.81
CA PRO A 120 17.91 0.30 12.23
C PRO A 120 16.54 -0.33 12.56
N TYR A 121 15.57 -0.18 11.66
CA TYR A 121 14.24 -0.80 11.77
C TYR A 121 14.32 -2.31 11.60
N LEU A 122 15.07 -2.75 10.59
CA LEU A 122 15.26 -4.16 10.28
C LEU A 122 16.17 -4.86 11.32
N ALA A 123 16.91 -4.11 12.12
CA ALA A 123 17.97 -4.58 13.00
C ALA A 123 17.57 -5.10 14.37
N GLN A 124 16.36 -4.80 14.85
CA GLN A 124 15.90 -5.18 16.19
C GLN A 124 15.70 -6.70 16.35
N ARG A 125 15.98 -7.47 15.30
CA ARG A 125 15.68 -8.90 15.13
C ARG A 125 16.74 -9.84 15.68
N PHE A 126 18.00 -9.39 15.75
CA PHE A 126 19.15 -10.29 15.98
C PHE A 126 19.89 -9.90 17.26
N ARG A 127 19.59 -10.64 18.33
CA ARG A 127 20.39 -10.70 19.56
C ARG A 127 20.55 -12.17 19.94
N SER A 128 21.50 -12.85 19.30
CA SER A 128 22.03 -14.10 19.85
C SER A 128 23.46 -13.82 20.28
N GLN A 129 23.77 -14.12 21.55
CA GLN A 129 25.14 -14.05 22.07
C GLN A 129 25.91 -15.37 21.81
N LEU A 130 25.23 -16.40 21.31
CA LEU A 130 25.73 -17.78 21.22
C LEU A 130 25.68 -18.33 19.79
N GLY A 131 26.13 -17.55 18.81
CA GLY A 131 26.18 -17.97 17.41
C GLY A 131 27.16 -17.14 16.58
N PRO A 132 27.39 -17.51 15.30
CA PRO A 132 28.19 -16.69 14.40
C PRO A 132 27.58 -15.29 14.25
N PRO A 133 28.36 -14.29 13.80
CA PRO A 133 27.82 -12.97 13.52
C PRO A 133 26.56 -13.06 12.64
N PRO A 134 25.52 -12.24 12.87
CA PRO A 134 24.30 -12.30 12.08
C PRO A 134 24.55 -11.81 10.64
N PHE A 135 23.64 -12.10 9.72
CA PHE A 135 23.57 -11.38 8.46
C PHE A 135 23.14 -9.92 8.70
N ASP A 136 23.51 -9.01 7.79
CA ASP A 136 23.00 -7.64 7.79
C ASP A 136 21.46 -7.68 7.73
N PRO A 137 20.77 -7.09 8.72
CA PRO A 137 19.32 -7.05 8.73
C PRO A 137 18.71 -6.37 7.49
N LEU A 138 19.42 -5.43 6.87
CA LEU A 138 18.97 -4.80 5.63
C LEU A 138 19.06 -5.77 4.45
N SER A 139 20.17 -6.50 4.30
CA SER A 139 20.29 -7.57 3.30
C SER A 139 19.15 -8.59 3.42
N LEU A 140 18.85 -9.03 4.65
CA LEU A 140 17.75 -9.95 4.89
C LEU A 140 16.39 -9.33 4.56
N GLY A 141 16.15 -8.07 4.94
CA GLY A 141 14.89 -7.37 4.63
C GLY A 141 14.66 -7.19 3.12
N LEU A 142 15.70 -6.79 2.38
CA LEU A 142 15.63 -6.67 0.92
C LEU A 142 15.45 -8.05 0.26
N GLY A 143 16.10 -9.10 0.76
CA GLY A 143 15.85 -10.48 0.30
C GLY A 143 14.41 -10.94 0.54
N MET A 144 13.77 -10.52 1.64
CA MET A 144 12.35 -10.77 1.88
C MET A 144 11.45 -10.03 0.88
N PHE A 145 11.77 -8.79 0.54
CA PHE A 145 11.04 -8.03 -0.48
C PHE A 145 11.22 -8.63 -1.88
N LEU A 146 12.41 -9.13 -2.22
CA LEU A 146 12.65 -9.86 -3.46
C LEU A 146 11.77 -11.11 -3.55
N ALA A 147 11.73 -11.92 -2.49
CA ALA A 147 10.85 -13.09 -2.46
C ALA A 147 9.37 -12.71 -2.60
N HIS A 148 8.95 -11.62 -1.97
CA HIS A 148 7.58 -11.12 -2.11
C HIS A 148 7.28 -10.66 -3.55
N TYR A 149 8.16 -9.85 -4.15
CA TYR A 149 8.03 -9.35 -5.52
C TYR A 149 7.93 -10.49 -6.54
N GLN A 150 8.75 -11.53 -6.38
CA GLN A 150 8.77 -12.69 -7.27
C GLN A 150 7.76 -13.78 -6.91
N ALA A 151 6.94 -13.57 -5.86
CA ALA A 151 6.03 -14.56 -5.29
C ALA A 151 6.72 -15.91 -4.92
N TRP A 152 7.95 -15.84 -4.44
CA TRP A 152 8.73 -17.00 -4.01
C TRP A 152 8.46 -17.36 -2.54
N ASP A 153 8.48 -18.65 -2.23
CA ASP A 153 8.67 -19.11 -0.87
C ASP A 153 10.15 -19.04 -0.45
N TRP A 154 10.44 -19.36 0.81
CA TRP A 154 11.79 -19.24 1.36
C TRP A 154 12.78 -20.24 0.76
N GLU A 155 12.33 -21.44 0.38
CA GLU A 155 13.21 -22.44 -0.23
C GLU A 155 13.57 -22.01 -1.65
N ARG A 156 12.60 -21.48 -2.40
CA ARG A 156 12.82 -20.93 -3.74
C ARG A 156 13.75 -19.72 -3.70
N LEU A 157 13.57 -18.80 -2.74
CA LEU A 157 14.51 -17.68 -2.57
C LEU A 157 15.94 -18.16 -2.38
N VAL A 158 16.16 -19.13 -1.48
CA VAL A 158 17.50 -19.69 -1.22
C VAL A 158 18.04 -20.38 -2.47
N GLY A 159 17.23 -21.17 -3.17
CA GLY A 159 17.62 -21.81 -4.43
C GLY A 159 18.04 -20.80 -5.50
N GLU A 160 17.31 -19.70 -5.64
CA GLU A 160 17.61 -18.63 -6.60
C GLU A 160 18.87 -17.85 -6.21
N LEU A 161 19.10 -17.57 -4.92
CA LEU A 161 20.35 -16.96 -4.45
C LEU A 161 21.58 -17.84 -4.71
N ASN A 162 21.43 -19.17 -4.64
CA ASN A 162 22.48 -20.13 -4.97
C ASN A 162 22.68 -20.33 -6.49
N SER A 163 21.82 -19.76 -7.33
CA SER A 163 21.91 -19.95 -8.79
C SER A 163 23.19 -19.34 -9.35
N PRO A 164 23.97 -20.08 -10.17
CA PRO A 164 25.23 -19.60 -10.71
C PRO A 164 25.06 -18.46 -11.74
N THR A 165 23.83 -18.22 -12.22
CA THR A 165 23.53 -17.14 -13.16
C THR A 165 22.91 -15.94 -12.43
N ARG A 166 21.61 -16.02 -12.13
CA ARG A 166 20.84 -14.92 -11.54
C ARG A 166 21.20 -14.65 -10.07
N GLY A 167 21.59 -15.70 -9.34
CA GLY A 167 21.87 -15.63 -7.91
C GLY A 167 23.07 -14.76 -7.56
N GLN A 168 24.12 -14.78 -8.40
CA GLN A 168 25.33 -13.97 -8.17
C GLN A 168 25.02 -12.47 -8.14
N GLU A 169 24.19 -11.99 -9.08
CA GLU A 169 23.79 -10.58 -9.14
C GLU A 169 22.91 -10.19 -7.94
N TYR A 170 21.97 -11.05 -7.53
CA TYR A 170 21.21 -10.80 -6.30
C TYR A 170 22.08 -10.79 -5.06
N CYS A 171 23.03 -11.73 -4.93
CA CYS A 171 23.96 -11.75 -3.82
C CYS A 171 24.77 -10.45 -3.77
N ARG A 172 25.31 -10.01 -4.91
CA ARG A 172 26.05 -8.75 -5.02
C ARG A 172 25.20 -7.55 -4.58
N ARG A 173 23.98 -7.42 -5.10
CA ARG A 173 23.07 -6.28 -4.83
C ARG A 173 22.54 -6.26 -3.41
N LEU A 174 22.29 -7.43 -2.83
CA LEU A 174 21.82 -7.55 -1.45
C LEU A 174 23.00 -7.56 -0.45
N GLY A 175 24.24 -7.63 -0.92
CA GLY A 175 25.45 -7.65 -0.09
C GLY A 175 25.75 -8.99 0.57
N PHE A 176 25.22 -10.10 0.03
CA PHE A 176 25.54 -11.46 0.47
C PHE A 176 26.84 -11.97 -0.16
N ASP A 177 27.58 -12.77 0.60
CA ASP A 177 28.67 -13.59 0.07
C ASP A 177 28.07 -14.88 -0.54
N PRO A 178 28.29 -15.16 -1.85
CA PRO A 178 27.75 -16.37 -2.48
C PRO A 178 28.22 -17.68 -1.84
N ALA A 179 29.37 -17.67 -1.16
CA ALA A 179 29.88 -18.82 -0.42
C ALA A 179 29.28 -18.93 0.99
N ASP A 180 28.49 -17.95 1.42
CA ASP A 180 27.93 -17.87 2.75
C ASP A 180 26.52 -17.24 2.76
N LEU A 181 25.53 -18.02 2.33
CA LEU A 181 24.15 -17.55 2.16
C LEU A 181 23.26 -17.84 3.37
N PRO A 182 22.25 -16.99 3.65
CA PRO A 182 21.21 -17.31 4.62
C PRO A 182 20.38 -18.51 4.18
N VAL A 183 19.99 -19.35 5.13
CA VAL A 183 19.06 -20.46 4.89
C VAL A 183 17.60 -20.01 5.06
N ALA A 184 16.65 -20.83 4.60
CA ALA A 184 15.22 -20.50 4.64
C ALA A 184 14.72 -20.21 6.06
N SER A 185 15.25 -20.90 7.07
CA SER A 185 14.91 -20.64 8.48
C SER A 185 15.39 -19.26 8.96
N THR A 186 16.52 -18.76 8.44
CA THR A 186 17.02 -17.41 8.75
C THR A 186 16.04 -16.34 8.27
N PHE A 187 15.58 -16.42 7.01
CA PHE A 187 14.59 -15.49 6.47
C PHE A 187 13.25 -15.58 7.23
N ARG A 188 12.78 -16.80 7.51
CA ARG A 188 11.55 -17.03 8.28
C ARG A 188 11.62 -16.40 9.67
N MET A 189 12.73 -16.60 10.39
CA MET A 189 12.95 -16.01 11.72
C MET A 189 13.04 -14.49 11.67
N ALA A 190 13.70 -13.94 10.64
CA ALA A 190 13.80 -12.50 10.43
C ALA A 190 12.41 -11.87 10.24
N LEU A 191 11.57 -12.47 9.38
CA LEU A 191 10.21 -12.00 9.14
C LEU A 191 9.33 -12.11 10.39
N ALA A 192 9.30 -13.28 11.03
CA ALA A 192 8.38 -13.57 12.14
C ALA A 192 8.54 -12.62 13.35
N ARG A 193 9.70 -11.96 13.48
CA ARG A 193 9.98 -11.00 14.57
C ARG A 193 9.95 -9.54 14.13
N THR A 194 9.49 -9.25 12.91
CA THR A 194 9.36 -7.86 12.44
C THR A 194 7.99 -7.32 12.81
N GLN A 195 7.97 -6.16 13.48
CA GLN A 195 6.73 -5.46 13.77
C GLN A 195 6.18 -4.83 12.48
N LEU A 196 4.87 -4.92 12.27
CA LEU A 196 4.22 -4.36 11.08
C LEU A 196 4.45 -2.84 10.97
N ASP A 197 4.45 -2.13 12.09
CA ASP A 197 4.69 -0.68 12.14
C ASP A 197 6.06 -0.28 11.57
N TRP A 198 7.06 -1.18 11.61
CA TRP A 198 8.36 -0.91 10.99
C TRP A 198 8.31 -0.99 9.47
N PHE A 199 7.49 -1.89 8.91
CA PHE A 199 7.26 -1.90 7.47
C PHE A 199 6.49 -0.65 7.03
N THR A 200 5.48 -0.24 7.80
CA THR A 200 4.76 1.02 7.58
C THR A 200 5.73 2.21 7.61
N ALA A 201 6.64 2.26 8.59
CA ALA A 201 7.64 3.32 8.67
C ALA A 201 8.59 3.34 7.46
N CYS A 202 9.08 2.18 7.01
CA CYS A 202 9.88 2.09 5.78
C CYS A 202 9.09 2.60 4.55
N GLN A 203 7.83 2.19 4.40
CA GLN A 203 6.97 2.70 3.33
C GLN A 203 6.79 4.21 3.41
N ASP A 204 6.55 4.75 4.61
CA ASP A 204 6.37 6.19 4.82
C ASP A 204 7.62 6.96 4.44
N SER A 205 8.81 6.46 4.78
CA SER A 205 10.06 7.10 4.35
C SER A 205 10.25 7.09 2.83
N LEU A 206 9.78 6.05 2.13
CA LEU A 206 9.82 6.02 0.66
C LEU A 206 8.91 7.11 0.08
N ALA A 207 7.68 7.22 0.59
CA ALA A 207 6.75 8.26 0.18
C ALA A 207 7.29 9.66 0.50
N GLN A 208 7.84 9.87 1.70
CA GLN A 208 8.44 11.15 2.10
C GLN A 208 9.67 11.50 1.24
N GLY A 209 10.52 10.52 0.90
CA GLY A 209 11.63 10.72 -0.02
C GLY A 209 11.12 11.17 -1.39
N LEU A 210 10.16 10.46 -1.96
CA LEU A 210 9.54 10.82 -3.23
C LEU A 210 8.85 12.20 -3.21
N MET A 211 8.20 12.58 -2.10
CA MET A 211 7.65 13.93 -1.90
C MET A 211 8.75 14.99 -1.84
N THR A 212 9.86 14.70 -1.15
CA THR A 212 11.03 15.60 -1.06
C THR A 212 11.65 15.83 -2.43
N TYR A 213 11.70 14.78 -3.26
CA TYR A 213 12.13 14.88 -4.65
C TYR A 213 11.08 15.51 -5.59
N GLN A 214 9.87 15.80 -5.11
CA GLN A 214 8.73 16.34 -5.88
C GLN A 214 8.17 15.37 -6.95
N LEU A 215 8.50 14.07 -6.83
CA LEU A 215 7.89 13.00 -7.62
C LEU A 215 6.45 12.74 -7.18
N ILE A 216 6.22 12.62 -5.87
CA ILE A 216 4.87 12.65 -5.30
C ILE A 216 4.50 14.12 -5.05
N PRO A 217 3.36 14.61 -5.54
CA PRO A 217 2.95 15.99 -5.30
C PRO A 217 2.51 16.17 -3.84
N THR A 218 2.75 17.37 -3.32
CA THR A 218 2.34 17.80 -1.97
C THR A 218 1.26 18.89 -1.99
N HIS A 219 0.78 19.24 -3.18
CA HIS A 219 -0.28 20.20 -3.47
C HIS A 219 -1.12 19.71 -4.65
N SER A 220 -2.28 20.32 -4.90
CA SER A 220 -3.13 19.96 -6.04
C SER A 220 -2.36 20.08 -7.36
N THR A 221 -2.50 19.04 -8.18
CA THR A 221 -1.99 19.01 -9.56
C THR A 221 -3.11 19.18 -10.58
N PHE A 222 -4.34 19.44 -10.13
CA PHE A 222 -5.44 19.68 -11.04
C PHE A 222 -5.34 21.09 -11.66
N PRO A 223 -5.49 21.23 -12.99
CA PRO A 223 -5.28 22.51 -13.66
C PRO A 223 -6.29 23.58 -13.26
N GLY A 224 -5.75 24.74 -12.86
CA GLY A 224 -6.51 25.93 -12.47
C GLY A 224 -6.86 26.00 -11.00
N ASP A 225 -6.43 25.03 -10.19
CA ASP A 225 -6.62 25.09 -8.73
C ASP A 225 -5.72 26.18 -8.11
N PRO A 226 -6.25 26.98 -7.16
CA PRO A 226 -5.46 27.99 -6.46
C PRO A 226 -4.30 27.35 -5.71
N GLN A 227 -3.16 28.05 -5.63
CA GLN A 227 -2.03 27.61 -4.83
C GLN A 227 -1.94 28.46 -3.53
N PRO A 228 -1.63 27.87 -2.36
CA PRO A 228 -1.42 26.44 -2.11
C PRO A 228 -2.73 25.72 -1.77
N GLN A 229 -3.28 24.92 -2.69
CA GLN A 229 -4.33 23.96 -2.38
C GLN A 229 -3.69 22.59 -2.09
N GLY A 230 -4.18 21.89 -1.07
CA GLY A 230 -3.72 20.54 -0.73
C GLY A 230 -3.96 19.53 -1.86
N VAL A 231 -3.40 18.32 -1.72
CA VAL A 231 -3.53 17.26 -2.72
C VAL A 231 -4.98 16.75 -2.84
N SER A 232 -5.32 16.24 -4.02
CA SER A 232 -6.52 15.40 -4.20
C SER A 232 -6.21 13.96 -3.79
N LEU A 233 -7.08 13.39 -2.95
CA LEU A 233 -6.94 12.04 -2.41
C LEU A 233 -8.12 11.18 -2.82
N SER A 234 -7.89 10.05 -3.46
CA SER A 234 -8.93 9.03 -3.68
C SER A 234 -8.78 7.87 -2.71
N THR A 235 -9.88 7.20 -2.39
CA THR A 235 -9.84 5.97 -1.60
C THR A 235 -10.55 4.84 -2.30
N ASP A 236 -10.01 3.63 -2.10
CA ASP A 236 -10.65 2.39 -2.51
C ASP A 236 -10.25 1.26 -1.53
N CYS A 237 -11.13 0.29 -1.38
CA CYS A 237 -10.91 -0.90 -0.56
C CYS A 237 -10.64 -2.11 -1.44
N GLN A 238 -9.55 -2.80 -1.18
CA GLN A 238 -9.21 -4.05 -1.86
C GLN A 238 -9.36 -5.24 -0.91
N LEU A 239 -10.02 -6.29 -1.39
CA LEU A 239 -10.08 -7.58 -0.72
C LEU A 239 -8.76 -8.33 -0.96
N ILE A 240 -8.17 -8.81 0.13
CA ILE A 240 -6.89 -9.54 0.12
C ILE A 240 -7.15 -10.95 0.66
N ALA A 241 -6.91 -11.96 -0.18
CA ALA A 241 -7.09 -13.35 0.22
C ALA A 241 -6.15 -13.70 1.39
N SER A 242 -6.67 -14.44 2.37
CA SER A 242 -5.80 -15.03 3.40
C SER A 242 -4.87 -16.07 2.79
N ARG A 243 -3.73 -16.31 3.45
CA ARG A 243 -2.86 -17.43 3.09
C ARG A 243 -3.52 -18.78 3.40
N SER A 244 -4.38 -18.83 4.42
CA SER A 244 -5.13 -20.02 4.79
C SER A 244 -6.41 -20.18 3.97
N HIS A 245 -6.86 -21.42 3.77
CA HIS A 245 -8.13 -21.73 3.13
C HIS A 245 -9.30 -21.64 4.12
N LEU A 246 -10.43 -21.14 3.64
CA LEU A 246 -11.68 -21.10 4.41
C LEU A 246 -12.13 -22.51 4.80
N GLN A 247 -12.28 -22.75 6.11
CA GLN A 247 -12.90 -23.97 6.64
C GLN A 247 -14.23 -23.68 7.36
N CYS A 248 -14.44 -22.46 7.85
CA CYS A 248 -15.67 -22.03 8.50
C CYS A 248 -15.93 -20.55 8.22
N SER A 249 -17.12 -20.21 7.69
CA SER A 249 -17.53 -18.83 7.41
C SER A 249 -17.81 -17.99 8.66
N HIS A 250 -17.88 -18.61 9.83
CA HIS A 250 -18.12 -17.96 11.13
C HIS A 250 -16.84 -17.83 11.97
N GLN A 251 -15.67 -18.05 11.36
CA GLN A 251 -14.40 -17.88 12.05
C GLN A 251 -14.22 -16.45 12.57
N VAL A 252 -13.73 -16.35 13.81
CA VAL A 252 -13.32 -15.10 14.47
C VAL A 252 -12.02 -15.36 15.26
N PRO A 253 -11.29 -14.32 15.70
CA PRO A 253 -10.07 -14.50 16.49
C PRO A 253 -10.25 -15.36 17.74
N ALA A 254 -11.42 -15.31 18.38
CA ALA A 254 -11.74 -16.15 19.54
C ALA A 254 -11.74 -17.65 19.22
N CYS A 255 -11.87 -18.05 17.95
CA CYS A 255 -11.75 -19.46 17.55
C CYS A 255 -10.35 -20.03 17.76
N SER A 256 -9.33 -19.19 17.90
CA SER A 256 -7.95 -19.59 18.21
C SER A 256 -7.67 -19.70 19.71
N GLN A 257 -8.67 -19.45 20.56
CA GLN A 257 -8.55 -19.61 22.02
C GLN A 257 -8.91 -21.05 22.45
N PRO A 258 -8.51 -21.48 23.66
CA PRO A 258 -8.90 -22.77 24.21
C PRO A 258 -10.41 -22.93 24.29
N ALA A 259 -10.91 -24.16 24.14
CA ALA A 259 -12.34 -24.47 24.10
C ALA A 259 -13.12 -23.93 25.32
N ALA A 260 -12.51 -23.92 26.50
CA ALA A 260 -13.13 -23.38 27.72
C ALA A 260 -13.37 -21.85 27.69
N GLN A 261 -12.70 -21.13 26.77
CA GLN A 261 -12.74 -19.67 26.67
C GLN A 261 -13.44 -19.18 25.39
N ARG A 262 -14.03 -20.08 24.59
CA ARG A 262 -14.69 -19.71 23.33
C ARG A 262 -16.04 -20.38 23.17
N ALA A 263 -16.99 -19.62 22.62
CA ALA A 263 -18.23 -20.15 22.09
C ALA A 263 -18.12 -20.39 20.57
N CYS A 264 -18.93 -21.31 20.04
CA CYS A 264 -18.93 -21.61 18.62
C CYS A 264 -20.00 -20.80 17.89
N LEU A 265 -19.60 -19.69 17.26
CA LEU A 265 -20.51 -18.81 16.51
C LEU A 265 -21.27 -19.51 15.39
N ALA A 266 -20.69 -20.55 14.77
CA ALA A 266 -21.40 -21.37 13.80
C ALA A 266 -22.61 -22.07 14.44
N ARG A 267 -22.44 -22.65 15.63
CA ARG A 267 -23.53 -23.31 16.37
C ARG A 267 -24.58 -22.32 16.85
N GLU A 268 -24.15 -21.16 17.35
CA GLU A 268 -25.06 -20.06 17.72
C GLU A 268 -25.89 -19.59 16.51
N ALA A 269 -25.30 -19.60 15.32
CA ALA A 269 -26.00 -19.33 14.05
C ALA A 269 -26.79 -20.53 13.50
N GLY A 270 -26.98 -21.60 14.29
CA GLY A 270 -27.72 -22.81 13.89
C GLY A 270 -27.04 -23.64 12.80
N ARG A 271 -25.73 -23.47 12.59
CA ARG A 271 -24.92 -24.24 11.63
C ARG A 271 -24.15 -25.36 12.32
N GLU A 272 -23.72 -26.32 11.52
CA GLU A 272 -22.75 -27.34 11.95
C GLU A 272 -21.42 -26.64 12.31
N GLY A 273 -21.05 -26.64 13.59
CA GLY A 273 -19.82 -26.03 14.12
C GLY A 273 -19.00 -27.00 14.99
N CYS A 274 -17.77 -26.67 15.41
CA CYS A 274 -16.91 -27.61 16.17
C CYS A 274 -17.59 -28.08 17.46
N ALA A 275 -17.66 -29.40 17.66
CA ALA A 275 -18.08 -30.04 18.91
C ALA A 275 -17.06 -29.95 20.03
N CYS A 276 -15.83 -29.52 19.72
CA CYS A 276 -14.71 -29.47 20.63
C CYS A 276 -14.50 -30.81 21.36
N ASP A 277 -14.73 -31.92 20.68
CA ASP A 277 -14.69 -33.29 21.22
C ASP A 277 -13.35 -33.99 21.03
N THR A 278 -12.46 -33.41 20.21
CA THR A 278 -11.10 -33.91 20.00
C THR A 278 -10.08 -33.11 20.81
N PRO A 279 -8.97 -33.72 21.28
CA PRO A 279 -7.87 -33.01 21.95
C PRO A 279 -7.33 -31.81 21.18
N ALA A 280 -7.20 -31.92 19.86
CA ALA A 280 -6.78 -30.81 19.01
C ALA A 280 -7.78 -29.64 19.01
N CYS A 281 -9.09 -29.91 19.12
CA CYS A 281 -10.10 -28.85 19.20
C CYS A 281 -10.13 -28.16 20.60
N TYR A 282 -9.46 -28.72 21.63
CA TYR A 282 -9.37 -28.10 22.96
C TYR A 282 -8.43 -26.89 22.99
N GLU A 283 -7.33 -26.92 22.24
CA GLU A 283 -6.37 -25.82 22.12
C GLU A 283 -6.93 -24.68 21.23
N HIS A 284 -7.53 -25.03 20.10
CA HIS A 284 -8.18 -24.09 19.18
C HIS A 284 -9.26 -24.78 18.35
N CYS A 285 -10.14 -24.05 17.67
CA CYS A 285 -11.16 -24.65 16.81
C CYS A 285 -10.52 -25.44 15.65
N ARG A 286 -10.97 -26.68 15.42
CA ARG A 286 -10.49 -27.53 14.30
C ARG A 286 -10.86 -26.99 12.92
N PHE A 287 -11.89 -26.15 12.83
CA PHE A 287 -12.37 -25.52 11.60
C PHE A 287 -11.90 -24.06 11.47
N ALA A 288 -11.08 -23.57 12.41
CA ALA A 288 -10.48 -22.25 12.30
C ALA A 288 -9.02 -22.35 11.88
N THR A 289 -8.60 -21.39 11.06
CA THR A 289 -7.23 -21.31 10.57
C THR A 289 -6.37 -20.54 11.57
N TRP A 290 -5.68 -21.25 12.47
CA TRP A 290 -4.86 -20.63 13.52
C TRP A 290 -3.77 -19.67 13.00
N ARG A 291 -3.31 -19.86 11.76
CA ARG A 291 -2.30 -18.99 11.11
C ARG A 291 -2.85 -17.63 10.68
N ASP A 292 -4.17 -17.53 10.51
CA ASP A 292 -4.87 -16.32 10.06
C ASP A 292 -6.11 -16.10 10.96
N PRO A 293 -5.94 -15.87 12.27
CA PRO A 293 -7.06 -15.83 13.22
C PRO A 293 -8.02 -14.66 12.95
N GLN A 294 -7.53 -13.61 12.30
CA GLN A 294 -8.30 -12.41 11.93
C GLN A 294 -8.95 -12.50 10.55
N ALA A 295 -8.63 -13.49 9.71
CA ALA A 295 -9.28 -13.64 8.41
C ALA A 295 -10.77 -13.91 8.60
N ALA A 296 -11.59 -13.20 7.82
CA ALA A 296 -13.04 -13.31 7.89
C ALA A 296 -13.64 -13.56 6.51
N TYR A 297 -14.80 -14.22 6.51
CA TYR A 297 -15.57 -14.48 5.31
C TYR A 297 -16.51 -13.30 5.00
N VAL A 298 -16.61 -12.95 3.72
CA VAL A 298 -17.57 -11.97 3.21
C VAL A 298 -18.11 -12.44 1.85
N TYR A 299 -19.38 -12.15 1.60
CA TYR A 299 -19.98 -12.31 0.27
C TYR A 299 -20.10 -10.93 -0.39
N TYR A 300 -19.43 -10.76 -1.51
CA TYR A 300 -19.44 -9.51 -2.27
C TYR A 300 -20.38 -9.62 -3.46
N SER A 301 -21.53 -8.97 -3.40
CA SER A 301 -22.57 -9.01 -4.45
C SER A 301 -22.20 -8.24 -5.72
N GLY A 302 -21.15 -7.41 -5.71
CA GLY A 302 -20.73 -6.60 -6.85
C GLY A 302 -21.58 -5.36 -7.12
N SER A 303 -22.55 -5.04 -6.26
CA SER A 303 -23.37 -3.83 -6.37
C SER A 303 -23.61 -3.22 -4.99
N ASN A 304 -23.21 -1.95 -4.84
CA ASN A 304 -23.55 -1.11 -3.68
C ASN A 304 -24.96 -0.48 -3.81
N GLN A 305 -25.67 -0.77 -4.91
CA GLN A 305 -27.01 -0.28 -5.16
C GLN A 305 -28.04 -1.41 -4.95
N PRO A 306 -29.13 -1.19 -4.19
CA PRO A 306 -30.27 -2.09 -4.23
C PRO A 306 -30.71 -2.20 -5.69
N GLY A 307 -31.03 -3.41 -6.15
CA GLY A 307 -31.36 -3.69 -7.55
C GLY A 307 -32.53 -2.84 -8.04
N ARG A 308 -32.24 -1.63 -8.51
CA ARG A 308 -33.15 -0.71 -9.17
C ARG A 308 -32.42 -0.14 -10.37
N THR A 309 -33.05 -0.32 -11.52
CA THR A 309 -32.65 0.27 -12.79
C THR A 309 -32.44 1.75 -12.61
N ASN A 310 -31.17 2.18 -12.63
CA ASN A 310 -30.83 3.58 -12.83
C ASN A 310 -31.59 4.07 -14.08
N PRO A 311 -32.44 5.11 -13.99
CA PRO A 311 -33.15 5.65 -15.15
C PRO A 311 -32.18 6.15 -16.25
N ASN A 312 -30.91 6.41 -15.90
CA ASN A 312 -29.84 6.79 -16.82
C ASN A 312 -28.95 5.62 -17.28
N ALA A 313 -29.26 4.36 -16.92
CA ALA A 313 -28.55 3.21 -17.48
C ALA A 313 -28.99 2.97 -18.94
N SER A 314 -28.03 2.82 -19.85
CA SER A 314 -28.33 2.59 -21.28
C SER A 314 -29.17 1.32 -21.46
N LYS A 315 -30.35 1.45 -22.07
CA LYS A 315 -31.29 0.34 -22.34
C LYS A 315 -30.86 -0.58 -23.49
N LYS A 316 -29.55 -0.78 -23.73
CA LYS A 316 -29.08 -1.70 -24.77
C LYS A 316 -28.54 -2.98 -24.14
N ASN A 317 -29.25 -4.07 -24.45
CA ASN A 317 -28.94 -5.48 -24.20
C ASN A 317 -29.04 -5.96 -22.74
N LYS A 318 -30.26 -6.30 -22.34
CA LYS A 318 -30.49 -7.24 -21.23
C LYS A 318 -30.09 -8.65 -21.69
N GLU A 319 -28.89 -9.10 -21.33
CA GLU A 319 -28.66 -10.52 -21.08
C GLU A 319 -28.91 -10.81 -19.59
N PRO A 320 -29.68 -11.85 -19.23
CA PRO A 320 -29.97 -12.18 -17.85
C PRO A 320 -28.86 -13.08 -17.30
N SER A 321 -27.81 -12.47 -16.76
CA SER A 321 -27.09 -13.07 -15.65
C SER A 321 -26.72 -11.97 -14.67
N LEU A 322 -27.45 -11.89 -13.56
CA LEU A 322 -26.94 -11.19 -12.38
C LEU A 322 -25.51 -11.71 -12.14
N PRO A 323 -24.47 -10.86 -12.06
CA PRO A 323 -23.15 -11.34 -11.71
C PRO A 323 -23.29 -12.04 -10.36
N ARG A 324 -23.05 -13.37 -10.35
CA ARG A 324 -23.01 -14.14 -9.11
C ARG A 324 -21.99 -13.47 -8.21
N GLY A 325 -22.43 -12.99 -7.05
CA GLY A 325 -21.53 -12.40 -6.07
C GLY A 325 -20.39 -13.37 -5.71
N LYS A 326 -19.26 -12.82 -5.29
CA LYS A 326 -18.03 -13.55 -5.03
C LYS A 326 -17.88 -13.82 -3.54
N HIS A 327 -17.57 -15.07 -3.20
CA HIS A 327 -17.14 -15.46 -1.87
C HIS A 327 -15.69 -15.04 -1.67
N HIS A 328 -15.39 -14.42 -0.54
CA HIS A 328 -14.02 -14.04 -0.19
C HIS A 328 -13.73 -14.36 1.27
N PHE A 329 -12.54 -14.89 1.54
CA PHE A 329 -12.04 -15.14 2.89
C PHE A 329 -10.67 -14.51 3.02
N GLY A 330 -10.52 -13.62 4.00
CA GLY A 330 -9.27 -12.92 4.24
C GLY A 330 -9.47 -11.55 4.86
N TYR A 331 -8.79 -10.58 4.27
CA TYR A 331 -8.67 -9.22 4.78
C TYR A 331 -9.20 -8.21 3.76
N LYS A 332 -9.27 -6.96 4.21
CA LYS A 332 -9.59 -5.78 3.43
C LYS A 332 -8.57 -4.70 3.75
N SER A 333 -7.92 -4.18 2.73
CA SER A 333 -6.98 -3.06 2.83
C SER A 333 -7.59 -1.83 2.19
N LYS A 334 -7.58 -0.72 2.91
CA LYS A 334 -8.00 0.57 2.38
C LYS A 334 -6.79 1.39 2.00
N ALA A 335 -6.70 1.78 0.73
CA ALA A 335 -5.65 2.67 0.24
C ALA A 335 -6.15 4.12 0.20
N PHE A 336 -5.24 5.05 0.42
CA PHE A 336 -5.45 6.49 0.26
C PHE A 336 -4.47 6.97 -0.81
N ASN A 337 -4.96 7.15 -2.02
CA ASN A 337 -4.11 7.42 -3.18
C ASN A 337 -4.07 8.91 -3.48
N ILE A 338 -2.87 9.49 -3.51
CA ILE A 338 -2.68 10.84 -4.02
C ILE A 338 -2.87 10.82 -5.52
N ILE A 339 -3.73 11.69 -6.04
CA ILE A 339 -3.92 11.86 -7.49
C ILE A 339 -2.81 12.75 -8.03
N ASP A 340 -2.12 12.27 -9.07
CA ASP A 340 -1.09 13.03 -9.78
C ASP A 340 -1.49 13.23 -11.24
N ASP A 341 -2.12 14.38 -11.51
CA ASP A 341 -2.54 14.78 -12.85
C ASP A 341 -1.35 15.09 -13.76
N ARG A 342 -0.17 15.41 -13.20
CA ARG A 342 1.08 15.60 -13.97
C ARG A 342 1.56 14.29 -14.56
N LEU A 343 1.24 13.15 -13.95
CA LEU A 343 1.75 11.84 -14.37
C LEU A 343 0.64 10.85 -14.73
N PHE A 344 -0.62 11.27 -14.71
CA PHE A 344 -1.78 10.41 -14.98
C PHE A 344 -1.74 9.10 -14.18
N LEU A 345 -1.38 9.20 -12.90
CA LEU A 345 -1.27 8.05 -12.01
C LEU A 345 -1.74 8.41 -10.61
N VAL A 346 -1.78 7.38 -9.76
CA VAL A 346 -2.10 7.53 -8.35
C VAL A 346 -0.96 6.97 -7.51
N TRP A 347 -0.65 7.65 -6.41
CA TRP A 347 0.39 7.23 -5.46
C TRP A 347 -0.26 6.62 -4.21
N PRO A 348 -0.24 5.28 -4.04
CA PRO A 348 -0.94 4.64 -2.93
C PRO A 348 -0.21 4.86 -1.61
N LEU A 349 -0.92 5.45 -0.64
CA LEU A 349 -0.51 5.46 0.77
C LEU A 349 -1.33 4.40 1.51
N THR A 350 -0.64 3.44 2.14
CA THR A 350 -1.29 2.34 2.86
C THR A 350 -2.19 2.88 3.97
N GLY A 351 -3.40 2.38 4.10
CA GLY A 351 -4.31 2.66 5.21
C GLY A 351 -4.56 1.42 6.07
N PRO A 352 -5.70 1.38 6.79
CA PRO A 352 -6.06 0.24 7.63
C PRO A 352 -6.18 -1.06 6.85
N CYS A 353 -5.61 -2.13 7.41
CA CYS A 353 -5.85 -3.52 6.99
C CYS A 353 -6.66 -4.23 8.07
N THR A 354 -7.84 -4.74 7.71
CA THR A 354 -8.82 -5.29 8.66
C THR A 354 -9.43 -6.59 8.14
N PRO A 355 -10.13 -7.38 8.96
CA PRO A 355 -10.87 -8.54 8.47
C PRO A 355 -11.85 -8.18 7.34
N ALA A 356 -12.01 -9.05 6.34
CA ALA A 356 -12.75 -8.74 5.11
C ALA A 356 -14.23 -8.36 5.31
N ASN A 357 -14.83 -8.80 6.42
CA ASN A 357 -16.24 -8.53 6.76
C ASN A 357 -16.49 -7.14 7.37
N ARG A 358 -15.44 -6.33 7.59
CA ARG A 358 -15.61 -4.95 8.08
C ARG A 358 -16.09 -4.04 6.95
N ASN A 359 -17.08 -3.18 7.23
CA ASN A 359 -17.60 -2.22 6.26
C ASN A 359 -16.58 -1.13 5.93
N ASP A 360 -16.55 -0.69 4.67
CA ASP A 360 -15.51 0.18 4.11
C ASP A 360 -15.50 1.58 4.73
N HIS A 361 -16.68 2.15 4.97
CA HIS A 361 -16.83 3.49 5.58
C HIS A 361 -16.24 3.56 7.00
N LEU A 362 -16.25 2.45 7.74
CA LEU A 362 -15.69 2.36 9.10
C LEU A 362 -14.16 2.40 9.13
N LEU A 363 -13.51 2.44 7.96
CA LEU A 363 -12.06 2.52 7.81
C LEU A 363 -11.60 3.91 7.37
N THR A 364 -12.51 4.77 6.90
CA THR A 364 -12.18 6.04 6.26
C THR A 364 -11.61 7.05 7.24
N ILE A 365 -12.37 7.38 8.30
CA ILE A 365 -11.93 8.36 9.31
C ILE A 365 -10.66 7.88 10.02
N PRO A 366 -10.58 6.65 10.58
CA PRO A 366 -9.35 6.18 11.21
C PRO A 366 -8.15 6.18 10.26
N GLY A 367 -8.37 5.88 8.98
CA GLY A 367 -7.33 5.92 7.96
C GLY A 367 -6.82 7.33 7.66
N LEU A 368 -7.73 8.31 7.54
CA LEU A 368 -7.38 9.72 7.35
C LEU A 368 -6.65 10.30 8.57
N GLU A 369 -7.08 9.97 9.78
CA GLU A 369 -6.39 10.36 11.01
C GLU A 369 -4.98 9.77 11.09
N ALA A 370 -4.83 8.48 10.77
CA ALA A 370 -3.53 7.83 10.71
C ALA A 370 -2.63 8.47 9.64
N LEU A 371 -3.21 8.84 8.48
CA LEU A 371 -2.49 9.52 7.41
C LEU A 371 -1.97 10.89 7.85
N ARG A 372 -2.80 11.71 8.51
CA ARG A 372 -2.38 13.01 9.07
C ARG A 372 -1.26 12.87 10.10
N LYS A 373 -1.25 11.79 10.89
CA LYS A 373 -0.17 11.51 11.84
C LYS A 373 1.13 11.13 11.15
N ARG A 374 1.07 10.36 10.06
CA ARG A 374 2.23 9.87 9.30
C ARG A 374 2.84 10.94 8.38
N PHE A 375 1.99 11.82 7.84
CA PHE A 375 2.38 12.90 6.93
C PHE A 375 1.80 14.24 7.43
N PRO A 376 2.32 14.81 8.54
CA PRO A 376 1.75 16.00 9.17
C PRO A 376 1.79 17.26 8.30
N THR A 377 2.68 17.29 7.31
CA THR A 377 2.82 18.41 6.36
C THR A 377 2.00 18.24 5.08
N LEU A 378 1.40 17.07 4.85
CA LEU A 378 0.60 16.80 3.67
C LEU A 378 -0.83 17.31 3.88
N GLN A 379 -1.17 18.41 3.22
CA GLN A 379 -2.53 18.95 3.24
C GLN A 379 -3.41 18.21 2.23
N ILE A 380 -4.62 17.82 2.65
CA ILE A 380 -5.63 17.22 1.77
C ILE A 380 -6.59 18.33 1.36
N GLY A 381 -6.63 18.67 0.07
CA GLY A 381 -7.47 19.74 -0.48
C GLY A 381 -8.77 19.23 -1.09
N GLU A 382 -8.80 17.98 -1.52
CA GLU A 382 -9.97 17.31 -2.08
C GLU A 382 -9.96 15.83 -1.69
N PHE A 383 -11.14 15.29 -1.36
CA PHE A 383 -11.33 13.88 -1.10
C PHE A 383 -12.37 13.27 -2.06
N LEU A 384 -11.93 12.27 -2.81
CA LEU A 384 -12.69 11.54 -3.80
C LEU A 384 -13.12 10.18 -3.24
N GLY A 385 -14.42 9.91 -3.30
CA GLY A 385 -14.99 8.65 -2.80
C GLY A 385 -16.18 8.20 -3.63
N ASP A 386 -16.45 6.89 -3.60
CA ASP A 386 -17.68 6.35 -4.16
C ASP A 386 -18.86 6.54 -3.18
N ALA A 387 -20.02 5.96 -3.50
CA ALA A 387 -21.21 6.07 -2.64
C ALA A 387 -21.05 5.36 -1.29
N GLY A 388 -20.09 4.44 -1.15
CA GLY A 388 -19.73 3.81 0.11
C GLY A 388 -19.11 4.79 1.12
N GLU A 389 -18.51 5.88 0.64
CA GLU A 389 -17.98 6.97 1.49
C GLU A 389 -19.01 8.06 1.80
N GLY A 390 -20.19 7.96 1.21
CA GLY A 390 -21.27 8.93 1.30
C GLY A 390 -22.03 8.96 2.64
N HIS A 391 -21.39 8.55 3.74
CA HIS A 391 -21.94 8.58 5.09
C HIS A 391 -21.73 9.96 5.73
N GLU A 392 -22.74 10.45 6.47
CA GLU A 392 -22.72 11.79 7.07
C GLU A 392 -21.49 12.06 7.93
N GLU A 393 -21.05 11.09 8.72
CA GLU A 393 -19.84 11.21 9.54
C GLU A 393 -18.58 11.48 8.71
N ILE A 394 -18.46 10.86 7.54
CA ILE A 394 -17.33 11.05 6.61
C ILE A 394 -17.46 12.39 5.92
N LEU A 395 -18.65 12.73 5.42
CA LEU A 395 -18.92 14.02 4.78
C LEU A 395 -18.60 15.17 5.73
N ARG A 396 -19.02 15.08 7.00
CA ARG A 396 -18.71 16.07 8.01
C ARG A 396 -17.21 16.14 8.28
N PHE A 397 -16.55 15.01 8.50
CA PHE A 397 -15.10 14.97 8.76
C PHE A 397 -14.27 15.61 7.63
N VAL A 398 -14.60 15.32 6.36
CA VAL A 398 -13.88 15.91 5.23
C VAL A 398 -14.10 17.43 5.15
N HIS A 399 -15.30 17.91 5.46
CA HIS A 399 -15.61 19.35 5.40
C HIS A 399 -15.10 20.13 6.61
N GLU A 400 -15.33 19.64 7.82
CA GLU A 400 -15.05 20.37 9.06
C GLU A 400 -13.62 20.15 9.55
N ASP A 401 -13.15 18.90 9.58
CA ASP A 401 -11.84 18.54 10.16
C ASP A 401 -10.68 18.62 9.15
N LEU A 402 -10.94 18.29 7.88
CA LEU A 402 -9.95 18.41 6.79
C LEU A 402 -10.04 19.73 6.03
N GLN A 403 -11.20 20.41 6.08
CA GLN A 403 -11.46 21.60 5.27
C GLN A 403 -11.25 21.36 3.76
N ALA A 404 -11.56 20.15 3.29
CA ALA A 404 -11.34 19.69 1.93
C ALA A 404 -12.64 19.70 1.10
N LEU A 405 -12.49 19.75 -0.23
CA LEU A 405 -13.58 19.52 -1.17
C LEU A 405 -14.08 18.07 -1.08
N ARG A 406 -15.40 17.89 -1.14
CA ARG A 406 -16.06 16.59 -1.01
C ARG A 406 -16.55 16.11 -2.38
N THR A 407 -15.66 15.45 -3.11
CA THR A 407 -15.99 14.84 -4.42
C THR A 407 -16.40 13.39 -4.20
N ILE A 408 -17.45 13.20 -3.39
CA ILE A 408 -17.97 11.90 -2.99
C ILE A 408 -19.28 11.63 -3.73
N ARG A 409 -19.39 10.46 -4.35
CA ARG A 409 -20.61 10.08 -5.07
C ARG A 409 -21.79 9.96 -4.09
N LEU A 410 -22.96 10.42 -4.53
CA LEU A 410 -24.18 10.36 -3.76
C LEU A 410 -24.53 8.93 -3.31
N ARG A 411 -24.76 8.78 -2.00
CA ARG A 411 -25.40 7.60 -1.42
C ARG A 411 -26.92 7.76 -1.44
N HIS A 412 -27.58 6.84 -2.14
CA HIS A 412 -29.04 6.76 -2.15
C HIS A 412 -29.58 6.48 -0.74
N ALA A 413 -30.68 7.12 -0.40
CA ALA A 413 -31.46 6.80 0.79
C ALA A 413 -32.95 6.77 0.47
N ASP A 414 -33.72 6.26 1.43
CA ASP A 414 -35.17 6.20 1.33
C ASP A 414 -35.75 7.62 1.20
N GLY A 415 -36.67 7.80 0.26
CA GLY A 415 -37.29 9.10 -0.03
C GLY A 415 -36.64 9.90 -1.17
N ASP A 416 -35.54 9.42 -1.77
CA ASP A 416 -34.89 10.06 -2.93
C ASP A 416 -35.75 10.09 -4.21
N GLU A 417 -36.91 9.45 -4.19
CA GLU A 417 -37.91 9.60 -5.25
C GLU A 417 -38.68 10.93 -5.15
N GLN A 418 -38.61 11.61 -4.02
CA GLN A 418 -39.29 12.88 -3.78
C GLN A 418 -38.31 14.05 -3.99
N PRO A 419 -38.52 14.92 -4.99
CA PRO A 419 -37.60 16.02 -5.28
C PRO A 419 -37.30 16.94 -4.09
N LEU A 420 -38.28 17.17 -3.21
CA LEU A 420 -38.10 17.99 -2.01
C LEU A 420 -37.14 17.34 -1.00
N THR A 421 -37.13 16.01 -0.91
CA THR A 421 -36.18 15.26 -0.08
C THR A 421 -34.77 15.38 -0.63
N CYS A 422 -34.59 15.26 -1.95
CA CYS A 422 -33.31 15.47 -2.61
C CYS A 422 -32.77 16.89 -2.36
N LEU A 423 -33.62 17.92 -2.52
CA LEU A 423 -33.26 19.30 -2.26
C LEU A 423 -32.88 19.53 -0.79
N ALA A 424 -33.62 18.96 0.16
CA ALA A 424 -33.31 19.05 1.58
C ALA A 424 -31.94 18.40 1.93
N ARG A 425 -31.59 17.33 1.20
CA ARG A 425 -30.30 16.65 1.27
C ARG A 425 -29.23 17.31 0.40
N GLY A 426 -29.51 18.41 -0.30
CA GLY A 426 -28.49 19.20 -0.99
C GLY A 426 -28.09 18.74 -2.40
N TYR A 427 -28.97 18.03 -3.12
CA TYR A 427 -28.79 17.72 -4.55
C TYR A 427 -30.08 17.88 -5.35
N ASP A 428 -29.95 18.08 -6.66
CA ASP A 428 -31.09 18.19 -7.56
C ASP A 428 -31.70 16.81 -7.90
N GLN A 429 -32.78 16.81 -8.68
CA GLN A 429 -33.45 15.60 -9.15
C GLN A 429 -32.59 14.69 -10.05
N ASN A 430 -31.43 15.16 -10.53
CA ASN A 430 -30.47 14.40 -11.31
C ASN A 430 -29.33 13.83 -10.46
N GLY A 431 -29.35 14.09 -9.14
CA GLY A 431 -28.29 13.69 -8.21
C GLY A 431 -27.05 14.59 -8.28
N ILE A 432 -27.16 15.79 -8.86
CA ILE A 432 -26.09 16.78 -8.92
C ILE A 432 -26.08 17.54 -7.60
N PRO A 433 -24.96 17.54 -6.85
CA PRO A 433 -24.84 18.35 -5.64
C PRO A 433 -25.11 19.83 -5.92
N LEU A 434 -25.93 20.47 -5.07
CA LEU A 434 -26.22 21.90 -5.15
C LEU A 434 -25.07 22.76 -4.61
N CYS A 435 -24.12 22.13 -3.93
CA CYS A 435 -22.94 22.77 -3.35
C CYS A 435 -21.66 22.07 -3.85
N PRO A 436 -20.59 22.82 -4.20
CA PRO A 436 -19.28 22.25 -4.55
C PRO A 436 -18.66 21.42 -3.42
N HIS A 437 -19.07 21.69 -2.18
CA HIS A 437 -18.72 20.86 -1.03
C HIS A 437 -19.62 19.62 -0.95
N GLY A 438 -20.28 19.15 -1.99
CA GLY A 438 -21.11 17.94 -1.92
C GLY A 438 -22.48 18.15 -1.27
N TYR A 439 -23.11 17.05 -0.84
CA TYR A 439 -24.48 17.03 -0.31
C TYR A 439 -24.52 17.12 1.23
N ARG A 440 -25.73 17.36 1.76
CA ARG A 440 -26.01 17.70 3.15
C ARG A 440 -26.23 16.49 4.04
#